data_AF-A0A3M9XT41-F1
#
_entry.id   AF-A0A3M9XT41-F1
#
_cell.length_a   1.000
_cell.length_b   1.000
_cell.length_c   1.000
_cell.angle_alpha   90.00
_cell.angle_beta   90.00
_cell.angle_gamma   90.00
#
_symmetry.space_group_name_H-M   'P 1'
#
loop_
_entity.id
_entity.type
_entity.pdbx_description
1 polymer ?
#
loop_
_entity_poly.entity_id
_entity_poly.type
_entity_poly.pdbx_seq_one_letter_code
_entity_poly.pdbx_strand_id
1 'polypeptide(L)'
;MFRVSLLPQAAAFVIAGALLAAPAVAQLSSAPNDAPRSPAAAERRARPALERETSDRPTADAPREAEEQQTDERQGLDKRQGADAPQGVEEQRRVDRRQATDARESLARALRDWSNEEPRVDESVQRSEIAAYYKKRNYAPIWRAADGFTESARSALGALRDAGRDGLRVNAPAQESSWSAAGELALSEAVADYAAQASGARVNPATISPDIEERPSVVKPAQALDAVAEAGDGAGARLAAFNPSHPAYAALREKLAELRAARGHPRRQAAAAHESDAKPITNFASLSEAKAKRVEAEIIANMERWRWEPREMGATRLEVNIPQFETTFTRDNQAVLRARVIVGKKTSPTPVFSDLMPYIIINPSWNVPESIIENELEPKTGGKLSKLRARGYKVTYRNGRPIVQQEPGEKNALGRLKFVFPNDLLIYMHDTPQKKLFARAKRAYSHGCVRVQDPFKLAEEVVARPGYDEKRLKALIGTKEHRINLAKPIPVHIEYFTAVVNDDGALKLYDDIYGYSAKVRSALAL
;
A
#
# COMPACT_ATOMS: atom_id res chain seq x y z
N MET A 1 44.13 -45.85 9.10
CA MET A 1 43.40 -46.80 8.24
C MET A 1 42.05 -47.01 8.89
N PHE A 2 40.86 -46.75 8.33
CA PHE A 2 40.35 -46.83 6.96
C PHE A 2 39.36 -45.68 6.68
N ARG A 3 39.28 -45.24 5.41
CA ARG A 3 38.20 -44.42 4.83
C ARG A 3 37.05 -45.33 4.40
N VAL A 4 35.81 -44.89 4.54
CA VAL A 4 34.65 -45.39 3.77
C VAL A 4 33.82 -44.20 3.30
N SER A 5 33.66 -44.12 1.97
CA SER A 5 32.77 -43.20 1.25
C SER A 5 31.35 -43.77 1.16
N LEU A 6 30.34 -42.91 1.17
CA LEU A 6 28.95 -43.23 0.83
C LEU A 6 28.49 -42.33 -0.33
N LEU A 7 28.05 -42.97 -1.42
CA LEU A 7 27.33 -42.40 -2.56
C LEU A 7 25.81 -42.38 -2.26
N PRO A 8 25.02 -41.45 -2.84
CA PRO A 8 23.57 -41.44 -2.70
C PRO A 8 22.89 -42.20 -3.86
N GLN A 9 21.82 -42.95 -3.55
CA GLN A 9 20.91 -43.52 -4.55
C GLN A 9 19.64 -42.68 -4.66
N ALA A 10 19.26 -42.38 -5.90
CA ALA A 10 17.99 -41.82 -6.30
C ALA A 10 16.91 -42.92 -6.40
N ALA A 11 15.68 -42.62 -6.01
CA ALA A 11 14.51 -43.48 -6.24
C ALA A 11 13.45 -42.73 -7.06
N ALA A 12 13.04 -43.38 -8.16
CA ALA A 12 12.04 -42.92 -9.11
C ALA A 12 10.62 -43.16 -8.60
N PHE A 13 9.71 -42.22 -8.90
CA PHE A 13 8.26 -42.35 -8.68
C PHE A 13 7.60 -43.09 -9.86
N VAL A 14 6.85 -44.15 -9.56
CA VAL A 14 5.98 -44.86 -10.50
C VAL A 14 4.53 -44.41 -10.27
N ILE A 15 3.86 -44.02 -11.35
CA ILE A 15 2.43 -43.71 -11.43
C ILE A 15 1.66 -45.02 -11.66
N ALA A 16 0.62 -45.26 -10.86
CA ALA A 16 -0.39 -46.26 -11.16
C ALA A 16 -1.77 -45.73 -10.72
N GLY A 17 -2.68 -45.57 -11.68
CA GLY A 17 -4.09 -45.26 -11.46
C GLY A 17 -4.92 -46.53 -11.25
N ALA A 18 -5.99 -46.42 -10.46
CA ALA A 18 -7.06 -47.39 -10.41
C ALA A 18 -8.39 -46.69 -10.07
N LEU A 19 -9.38 -46.85 -10.97
CA LEU A 19 -10.80 -46.63 -10.69
C LEU A 19 -11.33 -47.73 -9.76
N LEU A 20 -12.27 -47.41 -8.87
CA LEU A 20 -13.61 -48.05 -8.77
C LEU A 20 -14.43 -47.59 -7.54
N ALA A 21 -15.71 -47.33 -7.82
CA ALA A 21 -16.93 -47.59 -7.04
C ALA A 21 -17.18 -46.91 -5.66
N ALA A 22 -18.29 -46.17 -5.62
CA ALA A 22 -18.97 -45.67 -4.42
C ALA A 22 -19.99 -46.67 -3.86
N PRO A 23 -20.38 -46.53 -2.58
CA PRO A 23 -21.73 -46.85 -2.16
C PRO A 23 -22.42 -45.66 -1.46
N ALA A 24 -23.73 -45.56 -1.70
CA ALA A 24 -24.66 -44.63 -1.09
C ALA A 24 -25.05 -45.09 0.33
N VAL A 25 -25.18 -44.14 1.26
CA VAL A 25 -25.94 -44.29 2.52
C VAL A 25 -26.73 -43.02 2.80
N ALA A 26 -27.99 -43.23 3.18
CA ALA A 26 -29.07 -42.26 3.28
C ALA A 26 -28.90 -41.21 4.40
N GLN A 27 -29.40 -40.01 4.10
CA GLN A 27 -29.60 -38.91 5.04
C GLN A 27 -30.90 -39.09 5.83
N LEU A 28 -30.82 -38.97 7.15
CA LEU A 28 -31.93 -38.62 8.04
C LEU A 28 -31.44 -37.44 8.89
N SER A 29 -32.00 -36.25 8.67
CA SER A 29 -32.08 -35.23 9.72
C SER A 29 -33.16 -34.21 9.41
N SER A 30 -34.08 -34.10 10.35
CA SER A 30 -35.07 -33.06 10.57
C SER A 30 -34.43 -31.67 10.78
N ALA A 31 -35.15 -30.64 10.33
CA ALA A 31 -34.97 -29.22 10.66
C ALA A 31 -35.86 -28.85 11.89
N PRO A 32 -35.99 -27.58 12.39
CA PRO A 32 -35.36 -26.31 11.95
C PRO A 32 -34.93 -25.29 13.07
N ASN A 33 -34.27 -24.21 12.59
CA ASN A 33 -34.30 -22.78 13.00
C ASN A 33 -33.81 -22.31 14.39
N ASP A 34 -33.22 -21.11 14.60
CA ASP A 34 -32.95 -19.92 13.76
C ASP A 34 -31.84 -19.08 14.42
N ALA A 35 -30.92 -18.52 13.62
CA ALA A 35 -30.01 -17.44 14.01
C ALA A 35 -29.88 -16.45 12.82
N PRO A 36 -29.81 -15.12 13.06
CA PRO A 36 -29.92 -14.14 12.00
C PRO A 36 -28.63 -14.03 11.15
N ARG A 37 -28.86 -13.94 9.84
CA ARG A 37 -27.90 -13.87 8.73
C ARG A 37 -27.29 -12.47 8.57
N SER A 38 -26.04 -12.45 8.12
CA SER A 38 -25.34 -11.31 7.50
C SER A 38 -25.26 -11.56 5.98
N PRO A 39 -25.48 -10.58 5.08
CA PRO A 39 -25.20 -10.78 3.67
C PRO A 39 -23.86 -10.12 3.25
N ALA A 40 -23.04 -10.92 2.58
CA ALA A 40 -21.89 -10.47 1.80
C ALA A 40 -22.28 -10.28 0.33
N ALA A 41 -21.58 -9.34 -0.31
CA ALA A 41 -21.16 -9.27 -1.71
C ALA A 41 -22.17 -9.63 -2.82
N ALA A 42 -22.54 -8.60 -3.60
CA ALA A 42 -23.06 -8.77 -4.96
C ALA A 42 -22.31 -7.82 -5.92
N GLU A 43 -21.71 -8.43 -6.93
CA GLU A 43 -21.00 -7.84 -8.05
C GLU A 43 -21.87 -6.87 -8.85
N ARG A 44 -21.33 -5.73 -9.27
CA ARG A 44 -21.99 -4.78 -10.17
C ARG A 44 -21.50 -4.99 -11.60
N ARG A 45 -22.39 -5.49 -12.47
CA ARG A 45 -22.30 -5.36 -13.93
C ARG A 45 -23.19 -4.21 -14.41
N ALA A 46 -22.76 -3.63 -15.53
CA ALA A 46 -23.21 -2.40 -16.16
C ALA A 46 -24.69 -2.35 -16.59
N ARG A 47 -25.23 -1.13 -16.69
CA ARG A 47 -26.56 -0.80 -17.22
C ARG A 47 -26.47 -0.29 -18.67
N PRO A 48 -27.43 -0.59 -19.56
CA PRO A 48 -27.67 0.19 -20.77
C PRO A 48 -28.81 1.21 -20.58
N ALA A 49 -28.83 2.22 -21.45
CA ALA A 49 -29.82 3.31 -21.51
C ALA A 49 -30.63 3.23 -22.81
N LEU A 50 -31.94 3.54 -22.71
CA LEU A 50 -33.00 3.69 -23.73
C LEU A 50 -34.18 4.35 -22.95
N GLU A 51 -34.98 5.35 -23.36
CA GLU A 51 -35.59 5.87 -24.61
C GLU A 51 -35.80 7.42 -24.43
N ARG A 52 -35.83 8.34 -25.42
CA ARG A 52 -36.72 8.65 -26.58
C ARG A 52 -38.19 9.02 -26.29
N GLU A 53 -38.54 10.30 -26.52
CA GLU A 53 -39.87 10.87 -26.90
C GLU A 53 -39.60 12.16 -27.74
N THR A 54 -39.88 12.22 -29.05
CA THR A 54 -41.08 12.74 -29.79
C THR A 54 -41.31 14.26 -29.65
N SER A 55 -41.07 15.07 -30.69
CA SER A 55 -41.96 15.52 -31.81
C SER A 55 -42.43 16.96 -31.57
N ASP A 56 -42.12 17.89 -32.50
CA ASP A 56 -43.13 18.68 -33.21
C ASP A 56 -42.52 19.70 -34.19
N ARG A 57 -43.19 19.83 -35.34
CA ARG A 57 -43.02 20.82 -36.42
C ARG A 57 -44.25 21.74 -36.41
N PRO A 58 -44.18 22.93 -37.04
CA PRO A 58 -44.97 23.07 -38.28
C PRO A 58 -44.30 23.90 -39.40
N THR A 59 -44.89 23.70 -40.59
CA THR A 59 -44.79 24.31 -41.94
C THR A 59 -45.12 25.82 -41.97
N ALA A 60 -44.98 26.66 -43.01
CA ALA A 60 -44.84 26.58 -44.47
C ALA A 60 -44.29 27.94 -45.01
N ASP A 61 -43.69 27.98 -46.21
CA ASP A 61 -44.17 28.74 -47.39
C ASP A 61 -43.09 28.99 -48.46
N ALA A 62 -43.50 28.85 -49.73
CA ALA A 62 -42.81 29.22 -50.96
C ALA A 62 -43.81 29.97 -51.86
N PRO A 63 -43.37 30.84 -52.79
CA PRO A 63 -43.42 30.50 -54.24
C PRO A 63 -42.22 31.06 -55.04
N ARG A 64 -41.57 30.31 -55.95
CA ARG A 64 -41.82 30.04 -57.40
C ARG A 64 -41.44 31.16 -58.40
N GLU A 65 -40.97 30.68 -59.56
CA GLU A 65 -40.65 31.31 -60.86
C GLU A 65 -39.20 31.86 -61.01
N ALA A 66 -38.41 31.55 -62.05
CA ALA A 66 -38.68 30.98 -63.38
C ALA A 66 -37.51 30.13 -63.93
N GLU A 67 -37.86 29.16 -64.77
CA GLU A 67 -36.98 28.42 -65.68
C GLU A 67 -36.61 29.27 -66.88
N GLU A 68 -35.36 29.18 -67.37
CA GLU A 68 -35.10 28.86 -68.78
C GLU A 68 -33.61 28.58 -69.07
N GLN A 69 -33.41 27.67 -70.02
CA GLN A 69 -32.20 27.38 -70.81
C GLN A 69 -31.18 26.37 -70.25
N GLN A 70 -31.50 25.10 -70.53
CA GLN A 70 -30.52 24.07 -70.88
C GLN A 70 -29.81 24.43 -72.20
N THR A 71 -28.49 24.31 -72.22
CA THR A 71 -27.76 23.63 -73.31
C THR A 71 -26.36 23.28 -72.84
N ASP A 72 -26.14 21.96 -72.73
CA ASP A 72 -24.96 21.26 -73.20
C ASP A 72 -23.57 21.79 -72.79
N GLU A 73 -23.09 21.37 -71.61
CA GLU A 73 -21.65 21.14 -71.33
C GLU A 73 -21.50 20.65 -69.87
N ARG A 74 -21.63 19.34 -69.63
CA ARG A 74 -21.19 18.70 -68.36
C ARG A 74 -21.13 17.17 -68.45
N GLN A 75 -20.39 16.68 -69.44
CA GLN A 75 -19.64 15.44 -69.29
C GLN A 75 -18.15 15.81 -69.29
N GLY A 76 -17.60 16.06 -68.10
CA GLY A 76 -16.18 16.44 -67.98
C GLY A 76 -15.77 17.17 -66.71
N LEU A 77 -16.46 17.03 -65.59
CA LEU A 77 -16.03 17.57 -64.30
C LEU A 77 -16.25 16.57 -63.18
N ASP A 78 -15.75 15.34 -63.39
CA ASP A 78 -15.54 14.36 -62.32
C ASP A 78 -14.17 13.72 -62.50
N LYS A 79 -13.13 14.53 -62.26
CA LYS A 79 -11.70 14.21 -62.11
C LYS A 79 -10.88 15.50 -62.13
N ARG A 80 -11.01 16.34 -61.09
CA ARG A 80 -10.07 17.45 -60.82
C ARG A 80 -10.35 18.13 -59.47
N GLN A 81 -10.55 17.36 -58.42
CA GLN A 81 -10.37 17.83 -57.05
C GLN A 81 -9.71 16.71 -56.24
N GLY A 82 -8.42 16.53 -56.49
CA GLY A 82 -7.64 15.47 -55.86
C GLY A 82 -6.22 15.41 -56.41
N ALA A 83 -5.51 16.54 -56.43
CA ALA A 83 -4.07 16.59 -56.71
C ALA A 83 -3.53 17.99 -56.43
N ASP A 84 -3.12 18.23 -55.18
CA ASP A 84 -1.84 18.86 -54.83
C ASP A 84 -1.84 19.14 -53.32
N ALA A 85 -1.57 18.09 -52.53
CA ALA A 85 -0.77 18.33 -51.34
C ALA A 85 0.62 18.76 -51.88
N PRO A 86 1.26 19.82 -51.33
CA PRO A 86 2.55 20.27 -51.83
C PRO A 86 3.51 19.08 -51.92
N GLN A 87 4.20 18.87 -53.04
CA GLN A 87 5.06 17.70 -53.26
C GLN A 87 6.03 17.42 -52.09
N GLY A 88 6.47 18.47 -51.38
CA GLY A 88 7.29 18.35 -50.17
C GLY A 88 6.60 17.71 -48.96
N VAL A 89 5.28 17.84 -48.81
CA VAL A 89 4.50 17.21 -47.72
C VAL A 89 4.37 15.71 -47.93
N GLU A 90 4.16 15.27 -49.18
CA GLU A 90 4.06 13.84 -49.51
C GLU A 90 5.43 13.15 -49.41
N GLU A 91 6.50 13.82 -49.83
CA GLU A 91 7.86 13.30 -49.68
C GLU A 91 8.26 13.17 -48.20
N GLN A 92 7.96 14.18 -47.37
CA GLN A 92 8.19 14.11 -45.93
C GLN A 92 7.42 12.95 -45.29
N ARG A 93 6.15 12.75 -45.64
CA ARG A 93 5.33 11.64 -45.15
C ARG A 93 5.90 10.26 -45.52
N ARG A 94 6.54 10.13 -46.70
CA ARG A 94 7.21 8.90 -47.11
C ARG A 94 8.47 8.64 -46.28
N VAL A 95 9.28 9.67 -46.07
CA VAL A 95 10.48 9.61 -45.21
C VAL A 95 10.08 9.20 -43.79
N ASP A 96 9.07 9.85 -43.21
CA ASP A 96 8.58 9.55 -41.86
C ASP A 96 8.09 8.10 -41.74
N ARG A 97 7.36 7.60 -42.74
CA ARG A 97 6.86 6.22 -42.76
C ARG A 97 8.01 5.21 -42.82
N ARG A 98 9.03 5.47 -43.65
CA ARG A 98 10.21 4.60 -43.75
C ARG A 98 10.96 4.56 -42.42
N GLN A 99 11.24 5.72 -41.83
CA GLN A 99 11.90 5.80 -40.54
C GLN A 99 11.10 5.09 -39.43
N ALA A 100 9.77 5.17 -39.45
CA ALA A 100 8.92 4.46 -38.51
C ALA A 100 9.01 2.93 -38.68
N THR A 101 9.09 2.42 -39.91
CA THR A 101 9.31 1.00 -40.18
C THR A 101 10.70 0.55 -39.71
N ASP A 102 11.74 1.30 -40.07
CA ASP A 102 13.13 1.00 -39.68
C ASP A 102 13.28 0.96 -38.16
N ALA A 103 12.61 1.87 -37.44
CA ALA A 103 12.60 1.91 -35.98
C ALA A 103 11.92 0.67 -35.37
N ARG A 104 10.77 0.23 -35.92
CA ARG A 104 10.08 -0.99 -35.48
C ARG A 104 10.95 -2.24 -35.66
N GLU A 105 11.61 -2.35 -36.81
CA GLU A 105 12.50 -3.49 -37.09
C GLU A 105 13.77 -3.47 -36.24
N SER A 106 14.32 -2.28 -35.98
CA SER A 106 15.45 -2.10 -35.06
C SER A 106 15.07 -2.52 -33.64
N LEU A 107 13.91 -2.06 -33.13
CA LEU A 107 13.44 -2.43 -31.80
C LEU A 107 13.09 -3.91 -31.69
N ALA A 108 12.48 -4.50 -32.72
CA ALA A 108 12.21 -5.94 -32.76
C ALA A 108 13.48 -6.78 -32.75
N ARG A 109 14.57 -6.31 -33.38
CA ARG A 109 15.90 -6.95 -33.30
C ARG A 109 16.48 -6.81 -31.90
N ALA A 110 16.55 -5.59 -31.38
CA ALA A 110 17.09 -5.32 -30.05
C ALA A 110 16.40 -6.14 -28.96
N LEU A 111 15.06 -6.26 -28.99
CA LEU A 111 14.32 -7.07 -28.02
C LEU A 111 14.61 -8.58 -28.10
N ARG A 112 14.93 -9.11 -29.30
CA ARG A 112 15.35 -10.51 -29.43
C ARG A 112 16.70 -10.74 -28.78
N ASP A 113 17.66 -9.84 -29.03
CA ASP A 113 19.00 -9.93 -28.46
C ASP A 113 18.95 -9.72 -26.94
N TRP A 114 18.15 -8.76 -26.48
CA TRP A 114 17.91 -8.44 -25.07
C TRP A 114 17.27 -9.58 -24.26
N SER A 115 16.47 -10.44 -24.92
CA SER A 115 15.89 -11.63 -24.28
C SER A 115 16.88 -12.79 -24.17
N ASN A 116 18.00 -12.74 -24.90
CA ASN A 116 19.03 -13.79 -24.92
C ASN A 116 20.22 -13.48 -23.98
N GLU A 117 20.34 -12.26 -23.47
CA GLU A 117 21.29 -11.91 -22.41
C GLU A 117 20.82 -12.50 -21.08
N GLU A 118 21.65 -13.26 -20.35
CA GLU A 118 21.29 -13.83 -19.04
C GLU A 118 21.09 -12.72 -17.99
N PRO A 119 19.85 -12.37 -17.60
CA PRO A 119 19.61 -11.34 -16.60
C PRO A 119 19.78 -11.94 -15.20
N ARG A 120 19.93 -11.09 -14.17
CA ARG A 120 19.65 -11.56 -12.80
C ARG A 120 18.19 -12.03 -12.74
N VAL A 121 17.89 -13.05 -11.94
CA VAL A 121 16.56 -13.70 -11.91
C VAL A 121 15.40 -12.70 -11.76
N ASP A 122 15.58 -11.64 -10.96
CA ASP A 122 14.54 -10.62 -10.73
C ASP A 122 14.39 -9.62 -11.90
N GLU A 123 15.47 -9.34 -12.64
CA GLU A 123 15.45 -8.50 -13.85
C GLU A 123 14.73 -9.21 -15.01
N SER A 124 14.76 -10.55 -15.02
CA SER A 124 14.16 -11.38 -16.08
C SER A 124 12.64 -11.19 -16.23
N VAL A 125 11.90 -11.06 -15.12
CA VAL A 125 10.43 -10.88 -15.16
C VAL A 125 10.07 -9.50 -15.72
N GLN A 126 10.71 -8.44 -15.23
CA GLN A 126 10.45 -7.08 -15.68
C GLN A 126 10.76 -6.93 -17.17
N ARG A 127 11.92 -7.44 -17.62
CA ARG A 127 12.30 -7.41 -19.05
C ARG A 127 11.31 -8.17 -19.92
N SER A 128 10.84 -9.33 -19.47
CA SER A 128 9.83 -10.11 -20.17
C SER A 128 8.51 -9.35 -20.34
N GLU A 129 8.07 -8.62 -19.30
CA GLU A 129 6.85 -7.79 -19.37
C GLU A 129 7.02 -6.58 -20.29
N ILE A 130 8.19 -5.95 -20.31
CA ILE A 130 8.53 -4.86 -21.25
C ILE A 130 8.57 -5.39 -22.69
N ALA A 131 9.16 -6.55 -22.94
CA ALA A 131 9.17 -7.17 -24.26
C ALA A 131 7.75 -7.50 -24.75
N ALA A 132 6.90 -8.03 -23.87
CA ALA A 132 5.49 -8.28 -24.16
C ALA A 132 4.72 -6.99 -24.48
N TYR A 133 5.00 -5.90 -23.76
CA TYR A 133 4.44 -4.58 -24.01
C TYR A 133 4.74 -4.07 -25.43
N TYR A 134 6.00 -4.09 -25.85
CA TYR A 134 6.38 -3.66 -27.19
C TYR A 134 5.88 -4.60 -28.29
N LYS A 135 5.87 -5.91 -28.05
CA LYS A 135 5.28 -6.88 -28.99
C LYS A 135 3.80 -6.57 -29.25
N LYS A 136 3.03 -6.25 -28.21
CA LYS A 136 1.62 -5.83 -28.33
C LYS A 136 1.45 -4.55 -29.14
N ARG A 137 2.44 -3.66 -29.11
CA ARG A 137 2.50 -2.42 -29.89
C ARG A 137 3.07 -2.60 -31.30
N ASN A 138 3.24 -3.83 -31.78
CA ASN A 138 3.93 -4.12 -33.04
C ASN A 138 5.30 -3.44 -33.12
N TYR A 139 6.02 -3.42 -31.99
CA TYR A 139 7.33 -2.80 -31.82
C TYR A 139 7.38 -1.30 -32.13
N ALA A 140 6.24 -0.59 -32.06
CA ALA A 140 6.23 0.86 -32.16
C ALA A 140 6.94 1.49 -30.93
N PRO A 141 8.00 2.30 -31.12
CA PRO A 141 8.64 3.03 -30.03
C PRO A 141 7.69 4.04 -29.37
N ILE A 142 7.86 4.27 -28.06
CA ILE A 142 7.08 5.23 -27.26
C ILE A 142 7.91 6.46 -26.86
N TRP A 143 9.24 6.39 -26.95
CA TRP A 143 10.15 7.50 -26.63
C TRP A 143 10.69 8.22 -27.86
N ARG A 144 10.29 7.82 -29.07
CA ARG A 144 10.79 8.38 -30.34
C ARG A 144 9.96 9.56 -30.87
N ALA A 145 10.63 10.65 -31.21
CA ALA A 145 10.14 11.76 -32.04
C ALA A 145 10.90 11.82 -33.38
N ALA A 146 10.56 12.77 -34.26
CA ALA A 146 11.22 12.95 -35.55
C ALA A 146 12.71 13.37 -35.42
N ASP A 147 13.04 14.10 -34.36
CA ASP A 147 14.34 14.73 -34.08
C ASP A 147 15.07 14.12 -32.87
N GLY A 148 14.64 12.96 -32.38
CA GLY A 148 15.28 12.28 -31.25
C GLY A 148 14.27 11.76 -30.22
N PHE A 149 14.50 12.06 -28.95
CA PHE A 149 13.61 11.67 -27.86
C PHE A 149 12.38 12.59 -27.76
N THR A 150 11.23 12.00 -27.42
CA THR A 150 9.99 12.74 -27.12
C THR A 150 10.18 13.71 -25.95
N GLU A 151 9.24 14.65 -25.82
CA GLU A 151 9.17 15.52 -24.64
C GLU A 151 8.95 14.71 -23.34
N SER A 152 8.11 13.66 -23.41
CA SER A 152 7.91 12.73 -22.30
C SER A 152 9.19 11.99 -21.91
N ALA A 153 9.99 11.56 -22.88
CA ALA A 153 11.26 10.90 -22.61
C ALA A 153 12.25 11.84 -21.90
N ARG A 154 12.38 13.09 -22.36
CA ARG A 154 13.25 14.10 -21.74
C ARG A 154 12.79 14.46 -20.31
N SER A 155 11.48 14.63 -20.11
CA SER A 155 10.90 14.90 -18.80
C SER A 155 11.07 13.72 -17.83
N ALA A 156 10.82 12.50 -18.28
CA ALA A 156 11.05 11.28 -17.49
C ALA A 156 12.54 11.11 -17.10
N LEU A 157 13.48 11.34 -18.02
CA LEU A 157 14.92 11.32 -17.74
C LEU A 157 15.32 12.27 -16.61
N GLY A 158 14.71 13.46 -16.55
CA GLY A 158 14.91 14.41 -15.46
C GLY A 158 14.54 13.82 -14.09
N ALA A 159 13.34 13.25 -13.99
CA ALA A 159 12.86 12.61 -12.76
C ALA A 159 13.69 11.37 -12.37
N LEU A 160 14.10 10.56 -13.35
CA LEU A 160 14.95 9.38 -13.10
C LEU A 160 16.30 9.75 -12.49
N ARG A 161 16.93 10.84 -12.96
CA ARG A 161 18.19 11.35 -12.40
C ARG A 161 18.03 11.88 -10.97
N ASP A 162 16.82 12.29 -10.62
CA ASP A 162 16.46 12.85 -9.31
C ASP A 162 15.84 11.81 -8.36
N ALA A 163 15.71 10.54 -8.79
CA ALA A 163 15.12 9.46 -8.01
C ALA A 163 15.74 9.28 -6.61
N GLY A 164 17.00 9.69 -6.46
CA GLY A 164 17.67 9.77 -5.18
C GLY A 164 16.88 10.59 -4.15
N ARG A 165 16.21 11.68 -4.52
CA ARG A 165 15.39 12.50 -3.59
C ARG A 165 14.32 11.68 -2.87
N ASP A 166 13.76 10.68 -3.53
CA ASP A 166 12.77 9.75 -2.96
C ASP A 166 13.40 8.53 -2.26
N GLY A 167 14.71 8.54 -2.06
CA GLY A 167 15.46 7.42 -1.48
C GLY A 167 15.54 6.18 -2.39
N LEU A 168 15.25 6.35 -3.69
CA LEU A 168 15.29 5.32 -4.71
C LEU A 168 16.69 5.20 -5.34
N ARG A 169 16.98 4.05 -5.95
CA ARG A 169 18.23 3.81 -6.68
C ARG A 169 17.87 3.24 -8.05
N VAL A 170 17.84 4.09 -9.06
CA VAL A 170 17.46 3.73 -10.44
C VAL A 170 18.64 4.04 -11.37
N ASN A 171 18.88 3.16 -12.35
CA ASN A 171 19.90 3.39 -13.37
C ASN A 171 19.33 4.24 -14.52
N ALA A 172 19.42 5.56 -14.39
CA ALA A 172 18.95 6.48 -15.43
C ALA A 172 19.89 6.47 -16.64
N PRO A 173 19.40 6.21 -17.88
CA PRO A 173 20.25 6.22 -19.05
C PRO A 173 20.76 7.63 -19.38
N ALA A 174 21.84 7.69 -20.16
CA ALA A 174 22.34 8.94 -20.72
C ALA A 174 21.28 9.55 -21.65
N GLN A 175 21.26 10.89 -21.72
CA GLN A 175 20.42 11.55 -22.71
C GLN A 175 21.12 11.44 -24.06
N GLU A 176 20.41 10.92 -25.05
CA GLU A 176 20.91 10.81 -26.42
C GLU A 176 20.39 11.98 -27.26
N SER A 177 21.22 12.47 -28.17
CA SER A 177 20.85 13.52 -29.15
C SER A 177 20.03 12.97 -30.32
N SER A 178 19.97 11.65 -30.46
CA SER A 178 19.19 10.93 -31.48
C SER A 178 18.58 9.70 -30.85
N TRP A 179 17.45 9.24 -31.38
CA TRP A 179 16.81 8.02 -30.91
C TRP A 179 17.62 6.77 -31.30
N SER A 180 17.69 5.78 -30.41
CA SER A 180 18.20 4.44 -30.67
C SER A 180 17.31 3.37 -30.01
N ALA A 181 17.29 2.16 -30.56
CA ALA A 181 16.55 1.04 -29.96
C ALA A 181 17.11 0.64 -28.58
N ALA A 182 18.42 0.80 -28.36
CA ALA A 182 19.04 0.59 -27.05
C ALA A 182 18.58 1.64 -26.03
N GLY A 183 18.59 2.92 -26.41
CA GLY A 183 18.10 4.02 -25.57
C GLY A 183 16.59 3.90 -25.26
N GLU A 184 15.79 3.45 -26.22
CA GLU A 184 14.36 3.14 -26.05
C GLU A 184 14.12 2.10 -24.95
N LEU A 185 14.88 1.00 -24.98
CA LEU A 185 14.75 -0.08 -24.00
C LEU A 185 15.32 0.33 -22.64
N ALA A 186 16.48 0.98 -22.61
CA ALA A 186 17.10 1.45 -21.37
C ALA A 186 16.21 2.46 -20.63
N LEU A 187 15.57 3.38 -21.35
CA LEU A 187 14.64 4.34 -20.74
C LEU A 187 13.38 3.63 -20.22
N SER A 188 12.87 2.63 -20.96
CA SER A 188 11.72 1.85 -20.52
C SER A 188 12.00 1.02 -19.27
N GLU A 189 13.17 0.38 -19.21
CA GLU A 189 13.64 -0.35 -18.02
C GLU A 189 13.76 0.60 -16.83
N ALA A 190 14.38 1.78 -17.00
CA ALA A 190 14.50 2.77 -15.93
C ALA A 190 13.15 3.32 -15.44
N VAL A 191 12.21 3.60 -16.35
CA VAL A 191 10.84 4.02 -15.99
C VAL A 191 10.09 2.93 -15.22
N ALA A 192 10.17 1.68 -15.69
CA ALA A 192 9.54 0.55 -15.03
C ALA A 192 10.15 0.27 -13.64
N ASP A 193 11.49 0.31 -13.52
CA ASP A 193 12.21 0.15 -12.26
C ASP A 193 11.84 1.26 -11.27
N TYR A 194 11.86 2.52 -11.69
CA TYR A 194 11.41 3.63 -10.86
C TYR A 194 9.99 3.40 -10.34
N ALA A 195 9.03 3.10 -11.23
CA ALA A 195 7.63 2.94 -10.86
C ALA A 195 7.44 1.76 -9.90
N ALA A 196 8.13 0.64 -10.13
CA ALA A 196 8.12 -0.52 -9.25
C ALA A 196 8.69 -0.17 -7.86
N GLN A 197 9.85 0.49 -7.81
CA GLN A 197 10.45 0.93 -6.56
C GLN A 197 9.59 1.93 -5.80
N ALA A 198 9.06 2.96 -6.49
CA ALA A 198 8.19 3.99 -5.92
C ALA A 198 6.86 3.42 -5.39
N SER A 199 6.45 2.24 -5.88
CA SER A 199 5.26 1.51 -5.46
C SER A 199 5.52 0.35 -4.49
N GLY A 200 6.73 0.23 -3.95
CA GLY A 200 7.03 -0.67 -2.84
C GLY A 200 7.61 -2.03 -3.23
N ALA A 201 8.16 -2.17 -4.44
CA ALA A 201 8.77 -3.43 -4.88
C ALA A 201 10.13 -3.75 -4.24
N ARG A 202 10.79 -2.79 -3.58
CA ARG A 202 12.18 -2.95 -3.09
C ARG A 202 12.28 -3.92 -1.92
N VAL A 203 11.25 -3.97 -1.09
CA VAL A 203 11.22 -4.81 0.10
C VAL A 203 9.85 -5.47 0.20
N ASN A 204 9.82 -6.80 0.15
CA ASN A 204 8.62 -7.56 0.46
C ASN A 204 8.35 -7.53 1.98
N PRO A 205 7.26 -6.91 2.47
CA PRO A 205 7.03 -6.76 3.91
C PRO A 205 6.97 -8.10 4.67
N ALA A 206 6.50 -9.17 4.02
CA ALA A 206 6.39 -10.50 4.62
C ALA A 206 7.76 -11.12 4.99
N THR A 207 8.86 -10.69 4.36
CA THR A 207 10.21 -11.18 4.71
C THR A 207 10.79 -10.46 5.93
N ILE A 208 10.24 -9.30 6.29
CA ILE A 208 10.65 -8.54 7.47
C ILE A 208 10.09 -9.19 8.74
N SER A 209 8.80 -9.51 8.74
CA SER A 209 8.11 -10.20 9.83
C SER A 209 6.76 -10.75 9.37
N PRO A 210 6.33 -11.93 9.89
CA PRO A 210 4.97 -12.41 9.67
C PRO A 210 3.90 -11.51 10.29
N ASP A 211 4.27 -10.65 11.24
CA ASP A 211 3.35 -9.68 11.87
C ASP A 211 3.15 -8.42 11.00
N ILE A 212 3.67 -8.38 9.78
CA ILE A 212 3.42 -7.28 8.83
C ILE A 212 2.55 -7.83 7.70
N GLU A 213 1.26 -7.47 7.73
CA GLU A 213 0.27 -7.91 6.76
C GLU A 213 0.19 -7.02 5.53
N GLU A 214 0.77 -5.82 5.57
CA GLU A 214 0.74 -4.89 4.44
C GLU A 214 1.31 -5.53 3.15
N ARG A 215 0.61 -5.28 2.04
CA ARG A 215 0.95 -5.81 0.70
C ARG A 215 0.91 -4.65 -0.31
N PRO A 216 2.05 -3.99 -0.58
CA PRO A 216 2.09 -2.87 -1.53
C PRO A 216 1.55 -3.28 -2.91
N SER A 217 0.73 -2.42 -3.51
CA SER A 217 0.26 -2.58 -4.88
C SER A 217 1.34 -2.08 -5.84
N VAL A 218 2.25 -2.98 -6.22
CA VAL A 218 3.35 -2.68 -7.15
C VAL A 218 2.80 -2.45 -8.55
N VAL A 219 3.20 -1.33 -9.16
CA VAL A 219 2.79 -0.95 -10.51
C VAL A 219 3.49 -1.85 -11.54
N LYS A 220 2.72 -2.37 -12.49
CA LYS A 220 3.27 -3.20 -13.57
C LYS A 220 4.00 -2.34 -14.61
N PRO A 221 5.07 -2.84 -15.26
CA PRO A 221 5.84 -2.13 -16.28
C PRO A 221 4.95 -1.52 -17.39
N ALA A 222 4.04 -2.30 -17.97
CA ALA A 222 3.15 -1.80 -19.02
C ALA A 222 2.30 -0.61 -18.58
N GLN A 223 1.79 -0.63 -17.33
CA GLN A 223 1.00 0.47 -16.77
C GLN A 223 1.86 1.71 -16.54
N ALA A 224 3.09 1.53 -16.07
CA ALA A 224 4.04 2.63 -15.88
C ALA A 224 4.42 3.27 -17.22
N LEU A 225 4.75 2.46 -18.22
CA LEU A 225 5.15 2.93 -19.55
C LEU A 225 4.03 3.70 -20.24
N ASP A 226 2.80 3.16 -20.28
CA ASP A 226 1.66 3.87 -20.85
C ASP A 226 1.42 5.21 -20.13
N ALA A 227 1.36 5.18 -18.79
CA ALA A 227 1.12 6.36 -17.98
C ALA A 227 2.14 7.49 -18.21
N VAL A 228 3.42 7.15 -18.32
CA VAL A 228 4.51 8.14 -18.44
C VAL A 228 4.66 8.61 -19.89
N ALA A 229 4.52 7.72 -20.87
CA ALA A 229 4.63 8.08 -22.29
C ALA A 229 3.50 9.04 -22.73
N GLU A 230 2.28 8.85 -22.22
CA GLU A 230 1.10 9.67 -22.53
C GLU A 230 1.10 11.04 -21.84
N ALA A 231 1.99 11.27 -20.87
CA ALA A 231 1.97 12.45 -20.02
C ALA A 231 2.69 13.69 -20.60
N GLY A 232 3.30 13.59 -21.79
CA GLY A 232 3.99 14.73 -22.43
C GLY A 232 5.09 15.34 -21.54
N ASP A 233 5.18 16.67 -21.49
CA ASP A 233 6.06 17.41 -20.57
C ASP A 233 5.85 17.08 -19.09
N GLY A 234 4.65 16.64 -18.72
CA GLY A 234 4.29 16.17 -17.38
C GLY A 234 4.82 14.79 -17.00
N ALA A 235 5.54 14.09 -17.89
CA ALA A 235 6.01 12.71 -17.64
C ALA A 235 6.86 12.55 -16.37
N GLY A 236 7.73 13.49 -16.06
CA GLY A 236 8.52 13.49 -14.82
C GLY A 236 7.63 13.60 -13.56
N ALA A 237 6.63 14.47 -13.58
CA ALA A 237 5.67 14.60 -12.48
C ALA A 237 4.79 13.35 -12.35
N ARG A 238 4.39 12.75 -13.49
CA ARG A 238 3.64 11.49 -13.50
C ARG A 238 4.45 10.34 -12.92
N LEU A 239 5.74 10.27 -13.25
CA LEU A 239 6.65 9.28 -12.69
C LEU A 239 6.80 9.48 -11.17
N ALA A 240 7.01 10.71 -10.72
CA ALA A 240 7.08 11.05 -9.29
C ALA A 240 5.81 10.69 -8.52
N ALA A 241 4.64 10.78 -9.15
CA ALA A 241 3.34 10.46 -8.56
C ALA A 241 3.12 8.96 -8.25
N PHE A 242 4.03 8.06 -8.65
CA PHE A 242 4.01 6.68 -8.17
C PHE A 242 4.47 6.55 -6.71
N ASN A 243 5.20 7.53 -6.18
CA ASN A 243 5.50 7.61 -4.75
C ASN A 243 4.22 7.91 -3.95
N PRO A 244 4.19 7.60 -2.64
CA PRO A 244 3.05 7.89 -1.79
C PRO A 244 2.72 9.39 -1.75
N SER A 245 1.44 9.73 -1.83
CA SER A 245 0.93 11.10 -1.76
C SER A 245 0.78 11.61 -0.31
N HIS A 246 1.16 10.81 0.69
CA HIS A 246 0.98 11.16 2.10
C HIS A 246 1.84 12.38 2.50
N PRO A 247 1.28 13.36 3.23
CA PRO A 247 2.04 14.50 3.72
C PRO A 247 3.28 14.11 4.56
N ALA A 248 3.18 13.05 5.35
CA ALA A 248 4.30 12.54 6.14
C ALA A 248 5.42 11.93 5.28
N TYR A 249 5.09 11.28 4.15
CA TYR A 249 6.08 10.84 3.17
C TYR A 249 6.81 12.04 2.54
N ALA A 250 6.04 13.05 2.11
CA ALA A 250 6.61 14.28 1.54
C ALA A 250 7.52 14.98 2.56
N ALA A 251 7.13 15.06 3.83
CA ALA A 251 7.96 15.64 4.89
C ALA A 251 9.28 14.89 5.09
N LEU A 252 9.26 13.54 5.03
CA LEU A 252 10.48 12.74 5.10
C LEU A 252 11.39 12.96 3.88
N ARG A 253 10.82 13.11 2.68
CA ARG A 253 11.55 13.46 1.46
C ARG A 253 12.30 14.78 1.60
N GLU A 254 11.64 15.81 2.14
CA GLU A 254 12.28 17.10 2.40
C GLU A 254 13.41 16.95 3.44
N LYS A 255 13.21 16.18 4.51
CA LYS A 255 14.27 15.91 5.50
C LYS A 255 15.44 15.13 4.95
N LEU A 256 15.22 14.22 4.01
CA LEU A 256 16.30 13.54 3.30
C LEU A 256 17.13 14.54 2.48
N ALA A 257 16.47 15.47 1.78
CA ALA A 257 17.13 16.51 1.02
C ALA A 257 17.94 17.46 1.91
N GLU A 258 17.35 17.96 3.00
CA GLU A 258 18.02 18.81 4.00
C GLU A 258 19.27 18.12 4.58
N LEU A 259 19.14 16.85 4.98
CA LEU A 259 20.25 16.07 5.54
C LEU A 259 21.40 15.91 4.55
N ARG A 260 21.10 15.60 3.28
CA ARG A 260 22.13 15.43 2.25
C ARG A 260 22.82 16.74 1.89
N ALA A 261 22.08 17.84 1.81
CA ALA A 261 22.66 19.17 1.65
C ALA A 261 23.63 19.48 2.80
N ALA A 262 23.22 19.25 4.05
CA ALA A 262 24.06 19.44 5.23
C ALA A 262 25.34 18.57 5.22
N ARG A 263 25.28 17.35 4.66
CA ARG A 263 26.44 16.46 4.50
C ARG A 263 27.42 16.93 3.42
N GLY A 264 26.96 17.67 2.41
CA GLY A 264 27.80 18.20 1.33
C GLY A 264 28.63 19.43 1.69
N HIS A 265 28.39 20.06 2.86
CA HIS A 265 29.08 21.29 3.25
C HIS A 265 30.39 21.03 4.03
N PRO A 266 31.51 21.71 3.68
CA PRO A 266 32.83 21.48 4.28
C PRO A 266 32.98 21.99 5.73
N ARG A 267 32.07 22.85 6.23
CA ARG A 267 32.10 23.40 7.60
C ARG A 267 31.06 22.76 8.51
N ARG A 268 31.16 21.44 8.67
CA ARG A 268 30.33 20.72 9.64
C ARG A 268 30.85 21.00 11.05
N GLN A 269 30.21 21.92 11.78
CA GLN A 269 30.48 22.10 13.20
C GLN A 269 29.81 20.97 13.97
N ALA A 270 30.48 19.81 14.03
CA ALA A 270 30.05 18.73 14.90
C ALA A 270 30.22 19.19 16.36
N ALA A 271 29.12 19.58 17.00
CA ALA A 271 29.13 19.75 18.44
C ALA A 271 29.37 18.36 19.06
N ALA A 272 30.33 18.25 19.98
CA ALA A 272 30.62 17.02 20.74
C ALA A 272 29.52 16.68 21.77
N ALA A 273 28.25 16.87 21.40
CA ALA A 273 27.11 16.59 22.26
C ALA A 273 26.62 15.17 22.01
N HIS A 274 26.57 14.37 23.07
CA HIS A 274 25.77 13.15 23.14
C HIS A 274 24.28 13.50 23.05
N GLU A 275 23.82 13.89 21.86
CA GLU A 275 22.40 14.11 21.62
C GLU A 275 21.75 12.76 21.39
N SER A 276 20.97 12.30 22.38
CA SER A 276 20.18 11.08 22.30
C SER A 276 19.21 11.13 21.12
N ASP A 277 18.99 10.01 20.44
CA ASP A 277 17.96 9.86 19.39
C ASP A 277 16.53 10.19 19.88
N ALA A 278 16.33 10.32 21.20
CA ALA A 278 15.07 10.70 21.82
C ALA A 278 14.67 12.18 21.61
N LYS A 279 15.62 13.07 21.29
CA LYS A 279 15.33 14.49 21.01
C LYS A 279 15.08 14.69 19.51
N PRO A 280 14.09 15.51 19.11
CA PRO A 280 13.91 15.90 17.72
C PRO A 280 15.19 16.53 17.15
N ILE A 281 15.57 16.12 15.94
CA ILE A 281 16.67 16.68 15.17
C ILE A 281 16.14 17.92 14.46
N THR A 282 16.66 19.09 14.86
CA THR A 282 16.32 20.40 14.29
C THR A 282 17.42 20.97 13.39
N ASN A 283 18.63 20.42 13.45
CA ASN A 283 19.77 20.83 12.63
C ASN A 283 20.63 19.62 12.23
N PHE A 284 20.65 19.26 10.95
CA PHE A 284 21.46 18.13 10.46
C PHE A 284 22.96 18.42 10.37
N ALA A 285 23.37 19.69 10.35
CA ALA A 285 24.77 20.09 10.27
C ALA A 285 25.55 19.81 11.57
N SER A 286 24.85 19.65 12.71
CA SER A 286 25.47 19.31 14.00
C SER A 286 25.81 17.83 14.14
N LEU A 287 25.22 16.96 13.30
CA LEU A 287 25.40 15.51 13.39
C LEU A 287 26.80 15.09 12.94
N SER A 288 27.40 14.13 13.64
CA SER A 288 28.59 13.43 13.14
C SER A 288 28.27 12.66 11.85
N GLU A 289 29.28 12.37 11.03
CA GLU A 289 29.08 11.66 9.76
C GLU A 289 28.44 10.27 9.95
N ALA A 290 28.88 9.53 10.98
CA ALA A 290 28.29 8.23 11.31
C ALA A 290 26.82 8.35 11.72
N LYS A 291 26.45 9.36 12.53
CA LYS A 291 25.05 9.60 12.92
C LYS A 291 24.21 10.03 11.73
N ALA A 292 24.74 10.90 10.88
CA ALA A 292 24.05 11.35 9.67
C ALA A 292 23.76 10.21 8.68
N LYS A 293 24.72 9.30 8.46
CA LYS A 293 24.48 8.09 7.64
C LYS A 293 23.37 7.22 8.23
N ARG A 294 23.37 7.02 9.55
CA ARG A 294 22.32 6.27 10.24
C ARG A 294 20.95 6.95 10.09
N VAL A 295 20.88 8.27 10.29
CA VAL A 295 19.63 9.04 10.14
C VAL A 295 19.13 8.97 8.70
N GLU A 296 20.01 9.08 7.71
CA GLU A 296 19.64 8.93 6.29
C GLU A 296 19.04 7.55 6.01
N ALA A 297 19.72 6.49 6.46
CA ALA A 297 19.22 5.13 6.30
C ALA A 297 17.86 4.93 6.99
N GLU A 298 17.66 5.56 8.15
CA GLU A 298 16.40 5.52 8.89
C GLU A 298 15.27 6.25 8.15
N ILE A 299 15.54 7.44 7.59
CA ILE A 299 14.58 8.19 6.77
C ILE A 299 14.19 7.35 5.55
N ILE A 300 15.16 6.80 4.81
CA ILE A 300 14.89 5.99 3.61
C ILE A 300 14.07 4.74 3.96
N ALA A 301 14.37 4.08 5.08
CA ALA A 301 13.59 2.92 5.54
C ALA A 301 12.14 3.26 5.95
N ASN A 302 11.89 4.47 6.45
CA ASN A 302 10.53 4.93 6.75
C ASN A 302 9.79 5.37 5.47
N MET A 303 10.48 6.01 4.53
CA MET A 303 9.94 6.30 3.20
C MET A 303 9.56 5.03 2.45
N GLU A 304 10.31 3.94 2.60
CA GLU A 304 9.95 2.63 2.06
C GLU A 304 8.68 2.06 2.70
N ARG A 305 8.55 2.14 4.03
CA ARG A 305 7.33 1.72 4.74
C ARG A 305 6.09 2.49 4.31
N TRP A 306 6.21 3.79 4.06
CA TRP A 306 5.11 4.59 3.49
C TRP A 306 4.65 4.10 2.11
N ARG A 307 5.46 3.32 1.37
CA ARG A 307 5.04 2.68 0.11
C ARG A 307 4.18 1.44 0.33
N TRP A 308 4.19 0.88 1.53
CA TRP A 308 3.38 -0.28 1.89
C TRP A 308 1.99 0.12 2.36
N GLU A 309 1.84 1.35 2.89
CA GLU A 309 0.57 1.89 3.33
C GLU A 309 -0.45 2.03 2.18
N PRO A 310 -1.76 1.96 2.49
CA PRO A 310 -2.80 2.27 1.53
C PRO A 310 -2.63 3.68 0.93
N ARG A 311 -2.73 3.79 -0.40
CA ARG A 311 -2.65 5.09 -1.09
C ARG A 311 -3.70 6.08 -0.58
N GLU A 312 -4.87 5.58 -0.22
CA GLU A 312 -5.97 6.32 0.38
C GLU A 312 -6.18 5.85 1.83
N MET A 313 -5.69 6.63 2.79
CA MET A 313 -5.88 6.34 4.23
C MET A 313 -7.29 6.68 4.73
N GLY A 314 -8.06 7.43 3.94
CA GLY A 314 -9.37 7.97 4.34
C GLY A 314 -9.27 9.28 5.13
N ALA A 315 -10.19 10.20 4.84
CA ALA A 315 -10.20 11.53 5.48
C ALA A 315 -10.55 11.49 6.97
N THR A 316 -11.37 10.51 7.38
CA THR A 316 -11.64 10.20 8.79
C THR A 316 -11.11 8.81 9.09
N ARG A 317 -10.12 8.70 9.97
CA ARG A 317 -9.37 7.47 10.22
C ARG A 317 -8.73 7.46 11.61
N LEU A 318 -8.27 6.30 12.04
CA LEU A 318 -7.53 6.09 13.28
C LEU A 318 -6.16 5.48 12.95
N GLU A 319 -5.09 6.14 13.38
CA GLU A 319 -3.72 5.73 13.11
C GLU A 319 -3.06 5.35 14.44
N VAL A 320 -2.37 4.21 14.51
CA VAL A 320 -1.61 3.76 15.69
C VAL A 320 -0.17 3.57 15.27
N ASN A 321 0.70 4.52 15.63
CA ASN A 321 2.13 4.36 15.39
C ASN A 321 2.78 3.60 16.56
N ILE A 322 3.13 2.33 16.32
CA ILE A 322 3.62 1.39 17.34
C ILE A 322 4.88 1.93 18.07
N PRO A 323 6.00 2.27 17.39
CA PRO A 323 7.18 2.85 18.03
C PRO A 323 6.94 4.14 18.82
N GLN A 324 5.96 4.94 18.41
CA GLN A 324 5.59 6.19 19.10
C GLN A 324 4.72 5.94 20.34
N PHE A 325 4.13 4.74 20.45
CA PHE A 325 3.17 4.37 21.50
C PHE A 325 2.01 5.38 21.60
N GLU A 326 1.52 5.85 20.46
CA GLU A 326 0.44 6.83 20.33
C GLU A 326 -0.56 6.39 19.27
N THR A 327 -1.81 6.80 19.46
CA THR A 327 -2.83 6.77 18.42
C THR A 327 -3.32 8.17 18.13
N THR A 328 -3.60 8.45 16.87
CA THR A 328 -4.18 9.71 16.39
C THR A 328 -5.51 9.39 15.72
N PHE A 329 -6.57 10.06 16.17
CA PHE A 329 -7.83 10.08 15.43
C PHE A 329 -7.89 11.34 14.59
N THR A 330 -8.04 11.14 13.29
CA THR A 330 -8.08 12.17 12.27
C THR A 330 -9.51 12.27 11.74
N ARG A 331 -10.07 13.48 11.68
CA ARG A 331 -11.37 13.77 11.06
C ARG A 331 -11.16 14.85 10.01
N ASP A 332 -11.70 14.63 8.80
CA ASP A 332 -11.56 15.54 7.66
C ASP A 332 -10.10 15.98 7.42
N ASN A 333 -9.17 15.02 7.52
CA ASN A 333 -7.71 15.20 7.42
C ASN A 333 -7.08 16.11 8.49
N GLN A 334 -7.78 16.37 9.60
CA GLN A 334 -7.27 17.10 10.75
C GLN A 334 -7.20 16.19 11.98
N ALA A 335 -6.05 16.18 12.66
CA ALA A 335 -5.90 15.45 13.91
C ALA A 335 -6.75 16.11 15.00
N VAL A 336 -7.79 15.43 15.48
CA VAL A 336 -8.71 15.96 16.50
C VAL A 336 -8.44 15.39 17.89
N LEU A 337 -7.82 14.20 17.96
CA LEU A 337 -7.44 13.55 19.22
C LEU A 337 -6.14 12.79 19.06
N ARG A 338 -5.24 12.95 20.04
CA ARG A 338 -4.07 12.08 20.22
C ARG A 338 -4.15 11.43 21.60
N ALA A 339 -3.84 10.14 21.68
CA ALA A 339 -3.89 9.38 22.92
C ALA A 339 -2.72 8.41 23.05
N ARG A 340 -2.18 8.26 24.26
CA ARG A 340 -1.13 7.27 24.54
C ARG A 340 -1.70 5.87 24.44
N VAL A 341 -0.93 4.96 23.87
CA VAL A 341 -1.28 3.53 23.81
C VAL A 341 -0.24 2.63 24.48
N ILE A 342 -0.65 1.41 24.80
CA ILE A 342 0.22 0.28 25.15
C ILE A 342 0.08 -0.76 24.04
N VAL A 343 1.21 -1.22 23.52
CA VAL A 343 1.32 -2.17 22.40
C VAL A 343 1.96 -3.47 22.86
N GLY A 344 2.07 -4.42 21.93
CA GLY A 344 2.61 -5.75 22.14
C GLY A 344 4.05 -5.74 22.67
N LYS A 345 4.41 -6.77 23.42
CA LYS A 345 5.81 -7.05 23.77
C LYS A 345 6.60 -7.50 22.54
N LYS A 346 7.93 -7.54 22.63
CA LYS A 346 8.77 -8.11 21.57
C LYS A 346 8.46 -9.57 21.24
N THR A 347 8.03 -10.35 22.24
CA THR A 347 7.67 -11.76 22.10
C THR A 347 6.23 -11.99 21.61
N SER A 348 5.42 -10.93 21.57
CA SER A 348 4.04 -10.94 21.07
C SER A 348 3.74 -9.56 20.48
N PRO A 349 4.37 -9.24 19.32
CA PRO A 349 4.29 -7.92 18.71
C PRO A 349 2.85 -7.53 18.39
N THR A 350 2.59 -6.22 18.37
CA THR A 350 1.39 -5.71 17.68
C THR A 350 1.65 -5.79 16.18
N PRO A 351 0.80 -6.48 15.40
CA PRO A 351 0.98 -6.58 13.95
C PRO A 351 0.66 -5.26 13.24
N VAL A 352 1.27 -5.06 12.09
CA VAL A 352 1.14 -3.89 11.20
C VAL A 352 0.18 -4.23 10.07
N PHE A 353 -0.95 -3.52 10.01
CA PHE A 353 -2.02 -3.76 9.05
C PHE A 353 -3.04 -2.62 9.04
N SER A 354 -3.88 -2.62 8.00
CA SER A 354 -4.99 -1.68 7.81
C SER A 354 -6.32 -2.43 7.70
N ASP A 355 -7.35 -1.97 8.42
CA ASP A 355 -8.68 -2.59 8.41
C ASP A 355 -9.79 -1.58 8.77
N LEU A 356 -11.06 -1.96 8.69
CA LEU A 356 -12.19 -1.10 9.00
C LEU A 356 -12.78 -1.42 10.38
N MET A 357 -13.08 -0.39 11.15
CA MET A 357 -13.81 -0.47 12.41
C MET A 357 -15.31 -0.23 12.20
N PRO A 358 -16.16 -1.27 12.16
CA PRO A 358 -17.60 -1.11 12.01
C PRO A 358 -18.35 -0.78 13.30
N TYR A 359 -17.80 -1.07 14.48
CA TYR A 359 -18.48 -0.87 15.76
C TYR A 359 -17.55 -0.84 16.97
N ILE A 360 -18.08 -0.32 18.07
CA ILE A 360 -17.48 -0.41 19.41
C ILE A 360 -18.37 -1.21 20.34
N ILE A 361 -17.79 -1.75 21.41
CA ILE A 361 -18.50 -2.45 22.50
C ILE A 361 -18.16 -1.75 23.82
N ILE A 362 -19.19 -1.25 24.50
CA ILE A 362 -19.13 -0.77 25.87
C ILE A 362 -19.30 -1.97 26.81
N ASN A 363 -18.50 -1.98 27.87
CA ASN A 363 -18.52 -2.98 28.93
C ASN A 363 -18.38 -4.43 28.38
N PRO A 364 -17.31 -4.72 27.61
CA PRO A 364 -17.16 -5.99 26.92
C PRO A 364 -16.86 -7.14 27.91
N SER A 365 -17.32 -8.34 27.57
CA SER A 365 -16.74 -9.59 28.04
C SER A 365 -15.45 -9.88 27.27
N TRP A 366 -14.60 -10.71 27.85
CA TRP A 366 -13.34 -11.11 27.25
C TRP A 366 -13.28 -12.61 27.06
N ASN A 367 -13.35 -13.06 25.81
CA ASN A 367 -12.98 -14.43 25.45
C ASN A 367 -11.47 -14.50 25.36
N VAL A 368 -10.86 -15.27 26.26
CA VAL A 368 -9.40 -15.37 26.36
C VAL A 368 -8.89 -16.18 25.15
N PRO A 369 -7.97 -15.63 24.34
CA PRO A 369 -7.33 -16.38 23.26
C PRO A 369 -6.65 -17.66 23.75
N GLU A 370 -6.69 -18.72 22.95
CA GLU A 370 -6.12 -20.04 23.26
C GLU A 370 -4.65 -19.93 23.69
N SER A 371 -3.85 -19.14 22.97
CA SER A 371 -2.45 -18.90 23.30
C SER A 371 -2.23 -18.27 24.68
N ILE A 372 -3.14 -17.44 25.18
CA ILE A 372 -3.05 -16.86 26.53
C ILE A 372 -3.49 -17.89 27.59
N ILE A 373 -4.46 -18.74 27.26
CA ILE A 373 -4.85 -19.84 28.14
C ILE A 373 -3.65 -20.77 28.37
N GLU A 374 -3.04 -21.24 27.29
CA GLU A 374 -1.91 -22.18 27.30
C GLU A 374 -0.65 -21.57 27.94
N ASN A 375 -0.25 -20.37 27.51
CA ASN A 375 1.06 -19.83 27.88
C ASN A 375 1.05 -19.03 29.20
N GLU A 376 -0.13 -18.63 29.71
CA GLU A 376 -0.21 -17.86 30.95
C GLU A 376 -1.13 -18.46 32.00
N LEU A 377 -2.37 -18.77 31.64
CA LEU A 377 -3.37 -19.13 32.65
C LEU A 377 -3.19 -20.55 33.18
N GLU A 378 -2.86 -21.50 32.32
CA GLU A 378 -2.57 -22.88 32.69
C GLU A 378 -1.34 -22.96 33.61
N PRO A 379 -0.16 -22.38 33.26
CA PRO A 379 0.98 -22.34 34.17
C PRO A 379 0.65 -21.69 35.51
N LYS A 380 -0.05 -20.54 35.50
CA LYS A 380 -0.38 -19.79 36.73
C LYS A 380 -1.38 -20.51 37.65
N THR A 381 -2.12 -21.50 37.13
CA THR A 381 -3.09 -22.28 37.90
C THR A 381 -2.57 -23.68 38.25
N GLY A 382 -1.39 -24.06 37.76
CA GLY A 382 -0.86 -25.42 37.87
C GLY A 382 -1.69 -26.42 37.08
N GLY A 383 -2.12 -26.05 35.87
CA GLY A 383 -2.96 -26.84 34.97
C GLY A 383 -4.44 -26.94 35.35
N LYS A 384 -4.87 -26.29 36.45
CA LYS A 384 -6.25 -26.36 36.95
C LYS A 384 -7.02 -25.07 36.67
N LEU A 385 -7.46 -24.89 35.43
CA LEU A 385 -8.20 -23.69 34.98
C LEU A 385 -9.48 -23.40 35.78
N SER A 386 -10.10 -24.41 36.40
CA SER A 386 -11.26 -24.23 37.29
C SER A 386 -10.98 -23.26 38.45
N LYS A 387 -9.73 -23.10 38.89
CA LYS A 387 -9.32 -22.11 39.91
C LYS A 387 -9.60 -20.67 39.48
N LEU A 388 -9.71 -20.38 38.18
CA LEU A 388 -10.04 -19.06 37.65
C LEU A 388 -11.48 -18.64 37.98
N ARG A 389 -12.38 -19.59 38.31
CA ARG A 389 -13.76 -19.28 38.70
C ARG A 389 -13.82 -18.38 39.94
N ALA A 390 -12.94 -18.60 40.91
CA ALA A 390 -12.79 -17.74 42.08
C ALA A 390 -12.33 -16.31 41.74
N ARG A 391 -11.81 -16.08 40.52
CA ARG A 391 -11.38 -14.78 39.99
C ARG A 391 -12.40 -14.17 39.01
N GLY A 392 -13.61 -14.75 38.93
CA GLY A 392 -14.69 -14.27 38.07
C GLY A 392 -14.60 -14.71 36.61
N TYR A 393 -13.80 -15.74 36.30
CA TYR A 393 -13.80 -16.34 34.98
C TYR A 393 -14.82 -17.47 34.87
N LYS A 394 -15.54 -17.51 33.75
CA LYS A 394 -16.32 -18.66 33.32
C LYS A 394 -15.39 -19.60 32.54
N VAL A 395 -15.34 -20.86 32.96
CA VAL A 395 -14.52 -21.89 32.30
C VAL A 395 -15.43 -23.01 31.85
N THR A 396 -15.62 -23.14 30.55
CA THR A 396 -16.37 -24.23 29.91
C THR A 396 -15.43 -25.04 29.02
N TYR A 397 -15.89 -26.18 28.52
CA TYR A 397 -15.13 -27.02 27.59
C TYR A 397 -15.97 -27.31 26.37
N ARG A 398 -15.37 -27.24 25.19
CA ARG A 398 -15.99 -27.60 23.91
C ARG A 398 -15.04 -28.51 23.16
N ASN A 399 -15.48 -29.73 22.82
CA ASN A 399 -14.66 -30.75 22.16
C ASN A 399 -13.31 -30.98 22.86
N GLY A 400 -13.31 -31.00 24.21
CA GLY A 400 -12.11 -31.17 25.02
C GLY A 400 -11.23 -29.93 25.19
N ARG A 401 -11.45 -28.85 24.42
CA ARG A 401 -10.70 -27.59 24.55
C ARG A 401 -11.34 -26.65 25.56
N PRO A 402 -10.55 -26.00 26.44
CA PRO A 402 -11.08 -25.04 27.40
C PRO A 402 -11.50 -23.74 26.69
N ILE A 403 -12.68 -23.23 27.06
CA ILE A 403 -13.14 -21.88 26.73
C ILE A 403 -13.15 -21.10 28.03
N VAL A 404 -12.28 -20.08 28.11
CA VAL A 404 -12.16 -19.20 29.28
C VAL A 404 -12.71 -17.82 28.89
N GLN A 405 -13.72 -17.37 29.61
CA GLN A 405 -14.35 -16.06 29.42
C GLN A 405 -14.30 -15.26 30.72
N GLN A 406 -13.96 -13.99 30.63
CA GLN A 406 -14.11 -13.03 31.72
C GLN A 406 -15.36 -12.17 31.47
N GLU A 407 -16.28 -12.15 32.42
CA GLU A 407 -17.48 -11.33 32.34
C GLU A 407 -17.13 -9.82 32.41
N PRO A 408 -18.04 -8.93 31.98
CA PRO A 408 -17.85 -7.49 32.13
C PRO A 408 -17.62 -7.08 33.59
N GLY A 409 -16.70 -6.13 33.83
CA GLY A 409 -16.39 -5.68 35.20
C GLY A 409 -15.14 -4.83 35.30
N GLU A 410 -14.89 -4.23 36.47
CA GLU A 410 -13.71 -3.39 36.70
C GLU A 410 -12.38 -4.12 36.54
N LYS A 411 -12.39 -5.42 36.83
CA LYS A 411 -11.22 -6.30 36.71
C LYS A 411 -11.08 -6.93 35.33
N ASN A 412 -11.99 -6.64 34.39
CA ASN A 412 -11.95 -7.19 33.05
C ASN A 412 -10.67 -6.73 32.34
N ALA A 413 -9.92 -7.65 31.73
CA ALA A 413 -8.65 -7.31 31.08
C ALA A 413 -8.82 -6.35 29.89
N LEU A 414 -10.00 -6.34 29.25
CA LEU A 414 -10.38 -5.40 28.20
C LEU A 414 -10.90 -4.06 28.72
N GLY A 415 -11.02 -3.89 30.04
CA GLY A 415 -11.58 -2.71 30.66
C GLY A 415 -13.06 -2.50 30.31
N ARG A 416 -13.46 -1.25 30.09
CA ARG A 416 -14.86 -0.84 29.86
C ARG A 416 -15.19 -0.53 28.41
N LEU A 417 -14.24 -0.65 27.49
CA LEU A 417 -14.46 -0.35 26.08
C LEU A 417 -13.58 -1.21 25.17
N LYS A 418 -14.15 -1.67 24.06
CA LYS A 418 -13.45 -2.34 22.97
C LYS A 418 -13.84 -1.72 21.64
N PHE A 419 -12.85 -1.35 20.83
CA PHE A 419 -13.01 -0.95 19.44
C PHE A 419 -12.73 -2.16 18.55
N VAL A 420 -13.63 -2.48 17.63
CA VAL A 420 -13.57 -3.74 16.88
C VAL A 420 -13.39 -3.47 15.41
N PHE A 421 -12.27 -3.95 14.87
CA PHE A 421 -11.93 -4.02 13.45
C PHE A 421 -11.60 -5.50 13.15
N PRO A 422 -12.53 -6.26 12.53
CA PRO A 422 -12.42 -7.72 12.41
C PRO A 422 -11.27 -8.19 11.51
N ASN A 423 -10.24 -8.78 12.13
CA ASN A 423 -9.07 -9.38 11.47
C ASN A 423 -8.83 -10.83 11.92
N ASP A 424 -8.06 -11.58 11.14
CA ASP A 424 -7.71 -12.98 11.42
C ASP A 424 -6.72 -13.14 12.60
N LEU A 425 -6.11 -12.04 13.05
CA LEU A 425 -5.12 -11.99 14.13
C LEU A 425 -5.75 -11.84 15.52
N LEU A 426 -7.07 -11.67 15.61
CA LEU A 426 -7.82 -11.39 16.84
C LEU A 426 -7.31 -10.15 17.59
N ILE A 427 -6.81 -9.15 16.86
CA ILE A 427 -6.31 -7.89 17.39
C ILE A 427 -7.45 -6.88 17.48
N TYR A 428 -7.46 -6.09 18.57
CA TYR A 428 -8.41 -5.00 18.77
C TYR A 428 -7.76 -3.90 19.60
N MET A 429 -8.38 -2.71 19.54
CA MET A 429 -8.09 -1.62 20.46
C MET A 429 -9.04 -1.68 21.65
N HIS A 430 -8.56 -1.46 22.86
CA HIS A 430 -9.42 -1.61 24.05
C HIS A 430 -8.93 -0.80 25.27
N ASP A 431 -9.79 -0.70 26.28
CA ASP A 431 -9.49 -0.14 27.58
C ASP A 431 -8.62 -1.10 28.43
N THR A 432 -8.14 -0.69 29.60
CA THR A 432 -7.45 -1.60 30.51
C THR A 432 -7.55 -1.15 31.96
N PRO A 433 -7.66 -2.08 32.92
CA PRO A 433 -7.56 -1.75 34.35
C PRO A 433 -6.15 -1.28 34.74
N GLN A 434 -5.13 -1.55 33.93
CA GLN A 434 -3.73 -1.23 34.23
C GLN A 434 -3.33 0.20 33.82
N LYS A 435 -4.13 1.20 34.21
CA LYS A 435 -3.96 2.61 33.80
C LYS A 435 -2.58 3.20 34.12
N LYS A 436 -1.95 2.77 35.21
CA LYS A 436 -0.60 3.21 35.60
C LYS A 436 0.49 2.96 34.56
N LEU A 437 0.30 2.01 33.64
CA LEU A 437 1.29 1.70 32.60
C LEU A 437 1.40 2.81 31.55
N PHE A 438 0.38 3.66 31.38
CA PHE A 438 0.44 4.77 30.43
C PHE A 438 1.47 5.84 30.84
N ALA A 439 1.82 5.94 32.13
CA ALA A 439 2.87 6.86 32.60
C ALA A 439 4.28 6.43 32.19
N ARG A 440 4.49 5.19 31.72
CA ARG A 440 5.80 4.69 31.29
C ARG A 440 6.18 5.26 29.93
N ALA A 441 7.47 5.53 29.74
CA ALA A 441 8.01 5.94 28.44
C ALA A 441 7.93 4.80 27.41
N LYS A 442 8.43 3.61 27.78
CA LYS A 442 8.29 2.38 26.99
C LYS A 442 6.98 1.69 27.36
N ARG A 443 6.12 1.40 26.38
CA ARG A 443 4.76 0.86 26.60
C ARG A 443 4.47 -0.42 25.80
N ALA A 444 5.48 -1.24 25.58
CA ALA A 444 5.36 -2.57 24.98
C ALA A 444 5.08 -3.62 26.08
N TYR A 445 3.81 -3.79 26.47
CA TYR A 445 3.40 -4.66 27.59
C TYR A 445 2.21 -5.60 27.29
N SER A 446 1.58 -5.51 26.11
CA SER A 446 0.43 -6.34 25.75
C SER A 446 0.81 -7.61 24.99
N HIS A 447 -0.19 -8.40 24.62
CA HIS A 447 -0.09 -9.60 23.78
C HIS A 447 -0.61 -9.31 22.38
N GLY A 448 -0.07 -8.29 21.73
CA GLY A 448 -0.48 -7.83 20.39
C GLY A 448 -1.58 -6.76 20.40
N CYS A 449 -2.63 -6.89 21.20
CA CYS A 449 -3.72 -5.89 21.24
C CYS A 449 -3.25 -4.50 21.70
N VAL A 450 -3.94 -3.45 21.26
CA VAL A 450 -3.58 -2.05 21.56
C VAL A 450 -4.46 -1.51 22.68
N ARG A 451 -3.88 -1.08 23.79
CA ARG A 451 -4.65 -0.50 24.92
C ARG A 451 -4.62 1.01 24.87
N VAL A 452 -5.77 1.66 25.03
CA VAL A 452 -5.92 3.13 24.91
C VAL A 452 -6.03 3.78 26.29
N GLN A 453 -5.32 4.90 26.51
CA GLN A 453 -5.31 5.59 27.80
C GLN A 453 -6.67 6.16 28.17
N ASP A 454 -7.27 6.91 27.25
CA ASP A 454 -8.57 7.57 27.42
C ASP A 454 -9.56 7.06 26.36
N PRO A 455 -10.08 5.82 26.56
CA PRO A 455 -10.90 5.16 25.56
C PRO A 455 -12.25 5.85 25.35
N PHE A 456 -12.82 6.50 26.36
CA PHE A 456 -14.14 7.13 26.23
C PHE A 456 -14.11 8.44 25.44
N LYS A 457 -13.04 9.23 25.55
CA LYS A 457 -12.83 10.37 24.64
C LYS A 457 -12.65 9.92 23.20
N LEU A 458 -11.87 8.86 22.98
CA LEU A 458 -11.74 8.28 21.64
C LEU A 458 -13.10 7.75 21.14
N ALA A 459 -13.90 7.14 22.00
CA ALA A 459 -15.24 6.64 21.62
C ALA A 459 -16.21 7.76 21.24
N GLU A 460 -16.19 8.89 21.94
CA GLU A 460 -16.99 10.07 21.59
C GLU A 460 -16.66 10.54 20.16
N GLU A 461 -15.37 10.65 19.84
CA GLU A 461 -14.92 11.04 18.51
C GLU A 461 -15.24 9.98 17.43
N VAL A 462 -15.09 8.70 17.75
CA VAL A 462 -15.36 7.60 16.82
C VAL A 462 -16.85 7.44 16.54
N VAL A 463 -17.71 7.62 17.55
CA VAL A 463 -19.17 7.48 17.39
C VAL A 463 -19.77 8.71 16.69
N ALA A 464 -19.26 9.91 16.99
CA ALA A 464 -19.62 11.18 16.34
C ALA A 464 -21.13 11.36 16.08
N ARG A 465 -21.96 10.98 17.06
CA ARG A 465 -23.43 11.01 16.95
C ARG A 465 -24.02 11.89 18.05
N PRO A 466 -25.03 12.74 17.74
CA PRO A 466 -25.71 13.54 18.75
C PRO A 466 -26.17 12.69 19.95
N GLY A 467 -25.88 13.18 21.15
CA GLY A 467 -26.22 12.51 22.41
C GLY A 467 -25.33 11.33 22.80
N TYR A 468 -24.21 11.08 22.12
CA TYR A 468 -23.20 10.06 22.49
C TYR A 468 -21.88 10.68 22.96
N ASP A 469 -21.97 11.65 23.89
CA ASP A 469 -20.80 12.20 24.57
C ASP A 469 -20.17 11.18 25.56
N GLU A 470 -18.97 11.49 26.05
CA GLU A 470 -18.26 10.66 27.03
C GLU A 470 -19.13 10.32 28.25
N LYS A 471 -19.94 11.27 28.73
CA LYS A 471 -20.84 11.08 29.88
C LYS A 471 -21.90 10.02 29.58
N ARG A 472 -22.56 10.10 28.42
CA ARG A 472 -23.56 9.12 27.99
C ARG A 472 -22.93 7.75 27.79
N LEU A 473 -21.76 7.68 27.15
CA LEU A 473 -21.08 6.42 26.89
C LEU A 473 -20.71 5.72 28.20
N LYS A 474 -20.23 6.46 29.21
CA LYS A 474 -19.99 5.93 30.55
C LYS A 474 -21.26 5.48 31.27
N ALA A 475 -22.38 6.17 31.05
CA ALA A 475 -23.68 5.79 31.62
C ALA A 475 -24.23 4.46 31.06
N LEU A 476 -23.67 3.96 29.94
CA LEU A 476 -24.00 2.62 29.42
C LEU A 476 -23.24 1.50 30.14
N ILE A 477 -22.30 1.81 31.05
CA ILE A 477 -21.63 0.78 31.84
C ILE A 477 -22.62 0.21 32.85
N GLY A 478 -22.94 -1.07 32.71
CA GLY A 478 -23.83 -1.80 33.61
C GLY A 478 -23.40 -3.26 33.75
N THR A 479 -24.39 -4.17 33.75
CA THR A 479 -24.15 -5.62 33.79
C THR A 479 -24.05 -6.27 32.40
N LYS A 480 -24.50 -5.58 31.35
CA LYS A 480 -24.54 -6.10 29.97
C LYS A 480 -23.51 -5.40 29.09
N GLU A 481 -23.18 -6.06 27.98
CA GLU A 481 -22.45 -5.44 26.87
C GLU A 481 -23.39 -4.54 26.07
N HIS A 482 -22.87 -3.43 25.55
CA HIS A 482 -23.59 -2.60 24.59
C HIS A 482 -22.75 -2.40 23.33
N ARG A 483 -23.25 -2.93 22.21
CA ARG A 483 -22.64 -2.69 20.90
C ARG A 483 -23.21 -1.42 20.28
N ILE A 484 -22.32 -0.56 19.80
CA ILE A 484 -22.67 0.66 19.05
C ILE A 484 -22.06 0.53 17.65
N ASN A 485 -22.92 0.33 16.65
CA ASN A 485 -22.50 0.35 15.25
C ASN A 485 -22.20 1.78 14.81
N LEU A 486 -21.11 1.96 14.07
CA LEU A 486 -20.75 3.25 13.48
C LEU A 486 -21.60 3.50 12.22
N ALA A 487 -21.92 4.76 11.97
CA ALA A 487 -22.69 5.14 10.78
C ALA A 487 -21.91 4.84 9.49
N LYS A 488 -20.58 5.04 9.52
CA LYS A 488 -19.63 4.63 8.49
C LYS A 488 -18.48 3.89 9.19
N PRO A 489 -18.04 2.72 8.70
CA PRO A 489 -16.84 2.09 9.21
C PRO A 489 -15.64 3.03 9.07
N ILE A 490 -14.79 3.06 10.08
CA ILE A 490 -13.62 3.96 10.13
C ILE A 490 -12.36 3.14 9.82
N PRO A 491 -11.52 3.53 8.83
CA PRO A 491 -10.20 2.95 8.64
C PRO A 491 -9.34 3.05 9.88
N VAL A 492 -8.70 1.94 10.24
CA VAL A 492 -7.73 1.80 11.32
C VAL A 492 -6.43 1.33 10.69
N HIS A 493 -5.37 2.13 10.85
CA HIS A 493 -4.03 1.84 10.36
C HIS A 493 -3.13 1.59 11.56
N ILE A 494 -2.61 0.36 11.68
CA ILE A 494 -1.62 0.01 12.69
C ILE A 494 -0.26 0.05 12.01
N GLU A 495 0.52 1.07 12.34
CA GLU A 495 1.70 1.49 11.60
C GLU A 495 2.97 1.24 12.41
N TYR A 496 4.11 1.19 11.72
CA TYR A 496 5.41 1.09 12.36
C TYR A 496 6.37 2.14 11.79
N PHE A 497 6.31 3.38 12.28
CA PHE A 497 7.22 4.45 11.86
C PHE A 497 8.19 4.83 12.98
N THR A 498 9.48 4.73 12.66
CA THR A 498 10.61 5.02 13.55
C THR A 498 11.29 6.35 13.23
N ALA A 499 10.90 7.01 12.14
CA ALA A 499 11.25 8.39 11.82
C ALA A 499 9.98 9.14 11.43
N VAL A 500 9.64 10.17 12.19
CA VAL A 500 8.42 10.98 12.01
C VAL A 500 8.82 12.44 12.01
N VAL A 501 8.26 13.22 11.10
CA VAL A 501 8.37 14.68 11.13
C VAL A 501 7.19 15.20 11.96
N ASN A 502 7.49 15.89 13.07
CA ASN A 502 6.46 16.43 13.95
C ASN A 502 5.82 17.68 13.33
N ASP A 503 4.74 18.16 13.96
CA ASP A 503 4.01 19.37 13.55
C ASP A 503 4.90 20.64 13.50
N ASP A 504 6.01 20.68 14.25
CA ASP A 504 7.01 21.77 14.25
C ASP A 504 8.06 21.66 13.12
N GLY A 505 7.94 20.63 12.28
CA GLY A 505 8.86 20.36 11.19
C GLY A 505 10.17 19.69 11.63
N ALA A 506 10.35 19.31 12.90
CA ALA A 506 11.54 18.60 13.36
C ALA A 506 11.43 17.09 13.09
N LEU A 507 12.54 16.46 12.69
CA LEU A 507 12.60 15.01 12.52
C LEU A 507 12.83 14.33 13.87
N LYS A 508 11.91 13.47 14.30
CA LYS A 508 12.05 12.68 15.53
C LYS A 508 12.23 11.21 15.21
N LEU A 509 13.21 10.61 15.87
CA LEU A 509 13.46 9.17 15.80
C LEU A 509 12.85 8.46 17.01
N TYR A 510 12.35 7.26 16.79
CA TYR A 510 11.79 6.38 17.82
C TYR A 510 12.57 5.06 17.89
N ASP A 511 12.57 4.44 19.07
CA ASP A 511 13.19 3.13 19.29
C ASP A 511 12.59 2.08 18.34
N ASP A 512 13.45 1.31 17.66
CA ASP A 512 13.03 0.16 16.85
C ASP A 512 12.70 -1.04 17.75
N ILE A 513 11.55 -0.97 18.43
CA ILE A 513 11.19 -1.89 19.51
C ILE A 513 11.06 -3.36 19.05
N TYR A 514 10.70 -3.61 17.80
CA TYR A 514 10.58 -4.95 17.20
C TYR A 514 11.70 -5.30 16.21
N GLY A 515 12.63 -4.38 15.93
CA GLY A 515 13.76 -4.62 15.02
C GLY A 515 13.40 -4.56 13.53
N TYR A 516 12.19 -4.12 13.17
CA TYR A 516 11.73 -4.07 11.78
C TYR A 516 12.51 -3.03 10.97
N SER A 517 12.81 -1.87 11.55
CA SER A 517 13.57 -0.84 10.83
C SER A 517 14.97 -1.33 10.46
N ALA A 518 15.66 -1.99 11.40
CA ALA A 518 16.97 -2.58 11.13
C ALA A 518 16.93 -3.61 9.98
N LYS A 519 15.89 -4.47 9.94
CA LYS A 519 15.68 -5.43 8.86
C LYS A 519 15.40 -4.76 7.51
N VAL A 520 14.58 -3.70 7.49
CA VAL A 520 14.31 -2.92 6.27
C VAL A 520 15.59 -2.27 5.75
N ARG A 521 16.38 -1.62 6.62
CA ARG A 521 17.67 -1.04 6.22
C ARG A 521 18.61 -2.10 5.64
N SER A 522 18.68 -3.28 6.25
CA SER A 522 19.47 -4.40 5.73
C SER A 522 18.97 -4.87 4.35
N ALA A 523 17.65 -5.00 4.15
CA ALA A 523 17.06 -5.40 2.87
C ALA A 523 17.33 -4.36 1.76
N LEU A 524 17.44 -3.08 2.13
CA LEU A 524 17.77 -1.98 1.24
C LEU A 524 19.29 -1.76 1.04
N ALA A 525 20.14 -2.58 1.68
CA ALA A 525 21.59 -2.43 1.72
C ALA A 525 22.04 -1.02 2.16
N LEU A 526 21.59 -0.61 3.36
CA LEU A 526 21.84 0.70 4.00
C LEU A 526 22.56 0.61 5.35
#